data_AF-A0A4U9HC07-F1
#
_entry.id   AF-A0A4U9HC07-F1
#
_cell.length_a   1.000
_cell.length_b   1.000
_cell.length_c   1.000
_cell.angle_alpha   90.00
_cell.angle_beta   90.00
_cell.angle_gamma   90.00
#
_symmetry.space_group_name_H-M   'P 1'
#
loop_
_entity.id
_entity.type
_entity.pdbx_description
1 polymer ?
#
loop_
_entity_poly.entity_id
_entity_poly.type
_entity_poly.pdbx_seq_one_letter_code
_entity_poly.pdbx_strand_id
1 'polypeptide(L)'
;MVEPDFFFTQERFDQLHRAQAEHGRVLLDHDGAAALHDDPIDPDRKFGTVGAVALDAAGNLAAATSTGGMTNKQAGRIGDTPIVGAGCYANNATVAVSTTGTGETFMRGVSAYDVSALMEYAGLSLQQATDKVVMEKLLQLGGSGGLIAVDRHGNIALPFNSEGMYRGFGYVGDAPSVGIYR
;
A
#
# COMPACT_ATOMS: atom_id res chain seq x y z
N MET A 1 -24.71 -3.19 8.35
CA MET A 1 -23.70 -4.16 7.84
C MET A 1 -24.39 -5.08 6.85
N VAL A 2 -23.65 -5.58 5.86
CA VAL A 2 -24.15 -6.56 4.86
C VAL A 2 -23.63 -7.95 5.23
N GLU A 3 -24.23 -8.98 4.64
CA GLU A 3 -23.73 -10.35 4.78
C GLU A 3 -22.35 -10.51 4.09
N PRO A 4 -21.44 -11.35 4.61
CA PRO A 4 -20.06 -11.46 4.08
C PRO A 4 -19.96 -12.00 2.64
N ASP A 5 -20.95 -12.75 2.19
CA ASP A 5 -21.06 -13.28 0.83
C ASP A 5 -21.14 -12.17 -0.23
N PHE A 6 -21.56 -10.96 0.15
CA PHE A 6 -21.52 -9.78 -0.69
C PHE A 6 -20.12 -9.50 -1.28
N PHE A 7 -19.05 -9.82 -0.54
CA PHE A 7 -17.67 -9.59 -0.97
C PHE A 7 -17.05 -10.78 -1.72
N PHE A 8 -17.81 -11.86 -1.90
CA PHE A 8 -17.33 -13.06 -2.59
C PHE A 8 -17.12 -12.79 -4.08
N THR A 9 -15.99 -13.28 -4.60
CA THR A 9 -15.80 -13.44 -6.04
C THR A 9 -15.21 -14.81 -6.33
N GLN A 10 -15.64 -15.43 -7.44
CA GLN A 10 -15.13 -16.73 -7.86
C GLN A 10 -13.60 -16.69 -8.04
N GLU A 11 -13.08 -15.61 -8.61
CA GLU A 11 -11.64 -15.39 -8.81
C GLU A 11 -10.84 -15.49 -7.49
N ARG A 12 -11.25 -14.77 -6.44
CA ARG A 12 -10.54 -14.79 -5.14
C ARG A 12 -10.73 -16.13 -4.40
N PHE A 13 -11.84 -16.81 -4.64
CA PHE A 13 -12.07 -18.16 -4.11
C PHE A 13 -11.15 -19.19 -4.77
N ASP A 14 -10.95 -19.11 -6.09
CA ASP A 14 -10.03 -19.98 -6.81
C ASP A 14 -8.58 -19.75 -6.36
N GLN A 15 -8.21 -18.49 -6.07
CA GLN A 15 -6.91 -18.14 -5.47
C GLN A 15 -6.70 -18.81 -4.11
N LEU A 16 -7.72 -18.81 -3.26
CA LEU A 16 -7.66 -19.49 -1.97
C LEU A 16 -7.42 -20.99 -2.14
N HIS A 17 -8.10 -21.64 -3.08
CA HIS A 17 -7.91 -23.06 -3.36
C HIS A 17 -6.50 -23.36 -3.87
N ARG A 18 -5.94 -22.52 -4.76
CA ARG A 18 -4.54 -22.65 -5.20
C ARG A 18 -3.57 -22.51 -4.02
N ALA A 19 -3.75 -21.48 -3.17
CA ALA A 19 -2.93 -21.26 -1.97
C ALA A 19 -2.90 -22.48 -1.03
N GLN A 20 -4.05 -23.15 -0.87
CA GLN A 20 -4.19 -24.33 -0.02
C GLN A 20 -3.54 -25.58 -0.65
N ALA A 21 -3.65 -25.74 -1.97
CA ALA A 21 -3.09 -26.88 -2.70
C ALA A 21 -1.55 -26.87 -2.71
N GLU A 22 -0.91 -25.70 -2.71
CA GLU A 22 0.55 -25.53 -2.68
C GLU A 22 1.16 -25.68 -1.26
N HIS A 23 0.76 -26.73 -0.52
CA HIS A 23 1.27 -27.09 0.81
C HIS A 23 0.99 -26.09 1.94
N GLY A 24 -0.17 -25.43 1.95
CA GLY A 24 -0.61 -24.61 3.09
C GLY A 24 0.26 -23.37 3.34
N ARG A 25 1.04 -22.94 2.34
CA ARG A 25 1.71 -21.65 2.38
C ARG A 25 0.65 -20.56 2.45
N VAL A 26 0.83 -19.63 3.38
CA VAL A 26 0.26 -18.29 3.21
C VAL A 26 0.97 -17.75 1.98
N LEU A 27 0.24 -17.56 0.88
CA LEU A 27 0.76 -16.85 -0.28
C LEU A 27 1.01 -15.42 0.17
N LEU A 28 2.27 -15.17 0.55
CA LEU A 28 2.81 -13.85 0.74
C LEU A 28 3.08 -13.26 -0.64
N ASP A 29 2.87 -11.96 -0.76
CA ASP A 29 2.81 -11.20 -2.01
C ASP A 29 4.15 -11.07 -2.79
N HIS A 30 5.10 -12.01 -2.65
CA HIS A 30 6.45 -11.90 -3.24
C HIS A 30 7.11 -13.27 -3.44
N ASP A 31 7.26 -13.70 -4.72
CA ASP A 31 8.34 -14.59 -5.22
C ASP A 31 8.21 -14.79 -6.74
N GLY A 32 8.48 -13.74 -7.54
CA GLY A 32 8.32 -13.77 -9.00
C GLY A 32 8.93 -15.00 -9.68
N ALA A 33 8.07 -15.80 -10.33
CA ALA A 33 8.39 -16.61 -11.49
C ALA A 33 7.12 -16.73 -12.34
N ALA A 34 7.24 -16.28 -13.58
CA ALA A 34 6.15 -16.03 -14.52
C ALA A 34 5.19 -17.22 -14.73
N ALA A 35 3.89 -16.96 -14.63
CA ALA A 35 2.84 -17.85 -15.14
C ALA A 35 1.75 -17.04 -15.86
N LEU A 36 1.94 -16.90 -17.18
CA LEU A 36 0.93 -16.95 -18.25
C LEU A 36 -0.52 -16.52 -17.90
N HIS A 37 -0.82 -15.23 -17.70
CA HIS A 37 -2.18 -14.71 -17.87
C HIS A 37 -2.17 -13.21 -18.29
N ASP A 38 -3.22 -12.78 -19.00
CA ASP A 38 -3.46 -11.43 -19.58
C ASP A 38 -3.51 -10.27 -18.56
N ASP A 39 -3.21 -10.53 -17.28
CA ASP A 39 -3.31 -9.56 -16.19
C ASP A 39 -1.91 -8.99 -15.89
N PRO A 40 -1.72 -7.67 -15.85
CA PRO A 40 -0.40 -7.07 -15.75
C PRO A 40 0.39 -7.50 -14.49
N ILE A 41 -0.28 -7.69 -13.37
CA ILE A 41 0.37 -8.16 -12.14
C ILE A 41 -0.14 -9.55 -11.87
N ASP A 42 0.75 -10.49 -11.53
CA ASP A 42 0.41 -11.85 -11.11
C ASP A 42 -0.77 -11.78 -10.10
N PRO A 43 -1.98 -12.21 -10.51
CA PRO A 43 -3.19 -12.01 -9.71
C PRO A 43 -3.13 -12.72 -8.37
N ASP A 44 -2.29 -13.76 -8.26
CA ASP A 44 -2.07 -14.53 -7.04
C ASP A 44 -1.07 -13.85 -6.10
N ARG A 45 -0.47 -12.73 -6.53
CA ARG A 45 0.50 -11.90 -5.79
C ARG A 45 0.15 -10.40 -5.74
N LYS A 46 -1.10 -10.06 -6.05
CA LYS A 46 -1.61 -8.69 -5.90
C LYS A 46 -1.82 -8.39 -4.41
N PHE A 47 -1.19 -7.33 -3.91
CA PHE A 47 -1.61 -6.72 -2.64
C PHE A 47 -3.08 -6.28 -2.75
N GLY A 48 -3.98 -6.91 -1.99
CA GLY A 48 -5.43 -6.64 -1.98
C GLY A 48 -5.83 -5.35 -1.23
N THR A 49 -4.96 -4.35 -1.24
CA THR A 49 -5.11 -3.10 -0.49
C THR A 49 -5.32 -1.93 -1.43
N VAL A 50 -6.24 -1.04 -1.07
CA VAL A 50 -6.50 0.21 -1.76
C VAL A 50 -6.34 1.36 -0.78
N GLY A 51 -6.03 2.54 -1.30
CA GLY A 51 -6.00 3.74 -0.47
C GLY A 51 -5.97 5.02 -1.27
N ALA A 52 -6.21 6.12 -0.56
CA ALA A 52 -6.28 7.46 -1.11
C ALA A 52 -5.67 8.45 -0.11
N VAL A 53 -5.01 9.46 -0.66
CA VAL A 53 -4.51 10.62 0.07
C VAL A 53 -4.92 11.88 -0.68
N ALA A 54 -5.23 12.94 0.03
CA ALA A 54 -5.68 14.19 -0.59
C ALA A 54 -5.27 15.42 0.23
N LEU A 55 -5.03 16.52 -0.48
CA LEU A 55 -4.93 17.87 0.05
C LEU A 55 -6.09 18.69 -0.49
N ASP A 56 -6.92 19.26 0.38
CA ASP A 56 -8.04 20.11 -0.03
C ASP A 56 -7.65 21.59 -0.18
N ALA A 57 -8.58 22.40 -0.72
CA ALA A 57 -8.38 23.83 -0.91
C ALA A 57 -8.30 24.64 0.40
N ALA A 58 -8.71 24.06 1.53
CA ALA A 58 -8.56 24.66 2.85
C ALA A 58 -7.21 24.28 3.51
N GLY A 59 -6.37 23.49 2.83
CA GLY A 59 -5.06 23.06 3.33
C GLY A 59 -5.12 21.85 4.26
N ASN A 60 -6.22 21.10 4.26
CA ASN A 60 -6.34 19.88 5.07
C ASN A 60 -5.83 18.67 4.31
N LEU A 61 -5.06 17.85 5.01
CA LEU A 61 -4.56 16.56 4.56
C LEU A 61 -5.43 15.44 5.13
N ALA A 62 -5.78 14.47 4.28
CA ALA A 62 -6.50 13.27 4.67
C ALA A 62 -5.90 12.03 4.01
N ALA A 63 -5.96 10.90 4.72
CA ALA A 63 -5.56 9.59 4.23
C ALA A 63 -6.63 8.55 4.60
N ALA A 64 -6.84 7.58 3.72
CA ALA A 64 -7.68 6.43 3.97
C ALA A 64 -7.09 5.19 3.29
N THR A 65 -7.11 4.06 3.98
CA THR A 65 -6.58 2.77 3.50
C THR A 65 -7.59 1.67 3.84
N SER A 66 -7.83 0.74 2.92
CA SER A 66 -8.77 -0.38 3.11
C SER A 66 -8.25 -1.65 2.45
N THR A 67 -8.56 -2.81 3.05
CA THR A 67 -8.04 -4.11 2.60
C THR A 67 -8.97 -5.26 2.98
N GLY A 68 -8.99 -6.32 2.16
CA GLY A 68 -9.51 -7.63 2.56
C GLY A 68 -8.52 -8.44 3.43
N GLY A 69 -7.26 -8.01 3.48
CA GLY A 69 -6.13 -8.73 4.05
C GLY A 69 -5.42 -9.57 2.99
N MET A 70 -4.86 -10.71 3.42
CA MET A 70 -4.15 -11.64 2.54
C MET A 70 -5.02 -12.87 2.26
N THR A 71 -4.87 -13.44 1.06
CA THR A 71 -5.43 -14.75 0.73
C THR A 71 -4.88 -15.80 1.69
N ASN A 72 -5.74 -16.72 2.15
CA ASN A 72 -5.38 -17.76 3.12
C ASN A 72 -4.84 -17.25 4.47
N LYS A 73 -5.22 -16.01 4.89
CA LYS A 73 -4.85 -15.49 6.21
C LYS A 73 -5.44 -16.35 7.34
N GLN A 74 -4.70 -16.47 8.43
CA GLN A 74 -5.28 -16.98 9.68
C GLN A 74 -6.43 -16.08 10.13
N ALA A 75 -7.52 -16.69 10.61
CA ALA A 75 -8.65 -15.94 11.16
C ALA A 75 -8.16 -15.05 12.31
N GLY A 76 -8.50 -13.75 12.27
CA GLY A 76 -8.05 -12.77 13.25
C GLY A 76 -6.68 -12.12 12.96
N ARG A 77 -5.96 -12.50 11.90
CA ARG A 77 -4.74 -11.78 11.49
C ARG A 77 -5.07 -10.36 11.08
N ILE A 78 -4.32 -9.39 11.62
CA ILE A 78 -4.41 -7.96 11.32
C ILE A 78 -3.11 -7.53 10.63
N GLY A 79 -3.23 -6.80 9.51
CA GLY A 79 -2.11 -6.18 8.80
C GLY A 79 -1.92 -4.70 9.17
N ASP A 80 -1.15 -3.97 8.38
CA ASP A 80 -0.85 -2.54 8.58
C ASP A 80 -2.05 -1.63 8.33
N THR A 81 -2.88 -1.94 7.33
CA THR A 81 -3.97 -1.07 6.85
C THR A 81 -4.81 -0.38 7.93
N PRO A 82 -5.35 -1.06 8.97
CA PRO A 82 -6.16 -0.40 10.00
C PRO A 82 -5.34 0.28 11.12
N ILE A 83 -4.00 0.20 11.08
CA ILE A 83 -3.13 0.67 12.15
C ILE A 83 -2.61 2.07 11.80
N VAL A 84 -3.02 3.07 12.58
CA VAL A 84 -2.59 4.46 12.43
C VAL A 84 -1.07 4.55 12.53
N GLY A 85 -0.45 5.21 11.56
CA GLY A 85 1.00 5.36 11.46
C GLY A 85 1.70 4.19 10.76
N ALA A 86 1.08 3.02 10.63
CA ALA A 86 1.61 1.95 9.78
C ALA A 86 0.99 1.99 8.39
N GLY A 87 -0.32 1.74 8.32
CA GLY A 87 -1.12 1.63 7.09
C GLY A 87 -1.64 2.94 6.52
N CYS A 88 -1.90 3.88 7.43
CA CYS A 88 -2.64 5.11 7.17
C CYS A 88 -2.19 6.19 8.16
N TYR A 89 -1.85 7.37 7.67
CA TYR A 89 -1.49 8.50 8.51
C TYR A 89 -1.76 9.82 7.79
N ALA A 90 -2.21 10.85 8.52
CA ALA A 90 -2.34 12.20 7.98
C ALA A 90 -2.09 13.24 9.08
N ASN A 91 -1.32 14.28 8.74
CA ASN A 91 -1.09 15.44 9.59
C ASN A 91 -0.90 16.69 8.72
N ASN A 92 -1.72 17.73 8.93
CA ASN A 92 -1.68 19.00 8.17
C ASN A 92 -0.31 19.70 8.23
N ALA A 93 0.50 19.44 9.26
CA ALA A 93 1.83 20.02 9.39
C ALA A 93 2.87 19.34 8.49
N THR A 94 2.59 18.14 7.98
CA THR A 94 3.56 17.32 7.24
C THR A 94 2.92 16.69 5.99
N VAL A 95 2.31 15.52 6.12
CA VAL A 95 2.00 14.60 5.03
C VAL A 95 0.79 13.71 5.33
N ALA A 96 0.04 13.37 4.29
CA ALA A 96 -0.90 12.25 4.25
C ALA A 96 -0.27 11.06 3.51
N VAL A 97 -0.36 9.87 4.08
CA VAL A 97 0.26 8.63 3.57
C VAL A 97 -0.72 7.46 3.67
N SER A 98 -0.80 6.68 2.60
CA SER A 98 -1.47 5.38 2.55
C SER A 98 -0.52 4.34 1.98
N THR A 99 -0.44 3.17 2.61
CA THR A 99 0.50 2.11 2.23
C THR A 99 -0.20 0.88 1.65
N THR A 100 0.55 0.07 0.93
CA THR A 100 0.15 -1.25 0.46
C THR A 100 1.37 -2.16 0.41
N GLY A 101 1.30 -3.36 0.96
CA GLY A 101 2.48 -4.22 1.03
C GLY A 101 2.38 -5.35 2.05
N THR A 102 3.53 -5.93 2.38
CA THR A 102 3.70 -6.92 3.44
C THR A 102 3.45 -6.30 4.82
N GLY A 103 2.20 -6.32 5.28
CA GLY A 103 1.74 -5.54 6.43
C GLY A 103 2.58 -5.66 7.72
N GLU A 104 3.14 -6.83 8.04
CA GLU A 104 4.02 -7.01 9.21
C GLU A 104 5.25 -6.11 9.16
N THR A 105 5.82 -5.87 7.98
CA THR A 105 7.00 -5.01 7.81
C THR A 105 6.65 -3.53 7.92
N PHE A 106 5.51 -3.12 7.36
CA PHE A 106 4.97 -1.76 7.49
C PHE A 106 4.59 -1.42 8.94
N MET A 107 4.03 -2.38 9.69
CA MET A 107 3.76 -2.23 11.12
C MET A 107 5.05 -2.08 11.93
N ARG A 108 6.03 -2.95 11.71
CA ARG A 108 7.32 -2.91 12.43
C ARG A 108 8.12 -1.64 12.13
N GLY A 109 8.00 -1.11 10.91
CA GLY A 109 8.63 0.13 10.49
C GLY A 109 7.84 1.40 10.83
N VAL A 110 6.58 1.27 11.27
CA VAL A 110 5.63 2.38 11.44
C VAL A 110 5.63 3.29 10.19
N SER A 111 5.60 2.66 9.02
CA SER A 111 6.10 3.25 7.77
C SER A 111 5.38 4.52 7.34
N ALA A 112 4.06 4.63 7.52
CA ALA A 112 3.32 5.85 7.16
C ALA A 112 3.71 7.04 8.05
N TYR A 113 3.85 6.83 9.36
CA TYR A 113 4.28 7.86 10.30
C TYR A 113 5.77 8.19 10.14
N ASP A 114 6.59 7.21 9.82
CA ASP A 114 8.03 7.40 9.65
C ASP A 114 8.34 8.39 8.50
N VAL A 115 7.53 8.41 7.44
CA VAL A 115 7.60 9.48 6.42
C VAL A 115 7.38 10.86 7.05
N SER A 116 6.32 11.02 7.85
CA SER A 116 6.04 12.28 8.57
C SER A 116 7.19 12.68 9.49
N ALA A 117 7.71 11.73 10.28
CA ALA A 117 8.79 11.98 11.24
C ALA A 117 10.10 12.35 10.54
N LEU A 118 10.43 11.74 9.40
CA LEU A 118 11.60 12.09 8.60
C LEU A 118 11.48 13.50 8.01
N MET A 119 10.30 13.88 7.54
CA MET A 119 10.05 15.24 7.06
C MET A 119 10.15 16.26 8.20
N GLU A 120 9.50 15.98 9.33
CA GLU A 120 9.39 16.91 10.45
C GLU A 120 10.71 17.05 11.23
N TYR A 121 11.35 15.94 11.56
CA TYR A 121 12.49 15.94 12.48
C TYR A 121 13.84 15.97 11.77
N ALA A 122 13.93 15.37 10.57
CA ALA A 122 15.16 15.37 9.78
C ALA A 122 15.15 16.38 8.62
N GLY A 123 14.03 17.09 8.41
CA GLY A 123 13.90 18.12 7.37
C GLY A 123 13.99 17.57 5.94
N LEU A 124 13.71 16.28 5.75
CA LEU A 124 13.74 15.67 4.42
C LEU A 124 12.56 16.16 3.56
N SER A 125 12.77 16.25 2.24
CA SER A 125 11.66 16.43 1.31
C SER A 125 10.76 15.20 1.29
N LEU A 126 9.52 15.35 0.78
CA LEU A 126 8.59 14.23 0.62
C LEU A 126 9.25 13.05 -0.11
N GLN A 127 9.84 13.31 -1.28
CA GLN A 127 10.48 12.28 -2.10
C GLN A 127 11.62 11.57 -1.34
N GLN A 128 12.49 12.33 -0.67
CA GLN A 128 13.60 11.77 0.11
C GLN A 128 13.10 10.90 1.27
N ALA A 129 12.08 11.36 2.00
CA ALA A 129 11.50 10.62 3.11
C ALA A 129 10.84 9.32 2.62
N THR A 130 10.04 9.39 1.56
CA THR A 130 9.34 8.22 1.03
C THR A 130 10.29 7.20 0.40
N ASP A 131 11.34 7.65 -0.30
CA ASP A 131 12.37 6.75 -0.85
C ASP A 131 13.15 6.08 0.28
N LYS A 132 13.51 6.81 1.33
CA LYS A 132 14.17 6.22 2.50
C LYS A 132 13.32 5.13 3.17
N VAL A 133 12.01 5.35 3.28
CA VAL A 133 11.11 4.34 3.86
C VAL A 133 10.97 3.13 2.95
N VAL A 134 10.64 3.34 1.66
CA VAL A 134 10.28 2.26 0.73
C VAL A 134 11.48 1.53 0.14
N MET A 135 12.51 2.27 -0.26
CA MET A 135 13.67 1.74 -0.98
C MET A 135 14.83 1.36 -0.06
N GLU A 136 14.79 1.74 1.22
CA GLU A 136 15.84 1.36 2.19
C GLU A 136 15.26 0.58 3.37
N LYS A 137 14.47 1.25 4.24
CA LYS A 137 14.05 0.69 5.54
C LYS A 137 13.16 -0.53 5.38
N LEU A 138 12.18 -0.50 4.47
CA LEU A 138 11.30 -1.64 4.22
C LEU A 138 12.04 -2.84 3.64
N LEU A 139 12.96 -2.64 2.69
CA LEU A 139 13.77 -3.71 2.13
C LEU A 139 14.65 -4.39 3.20
N GLN A 140 15.24 -3.61 4.12
CA GLN A 140 16.02 -4.16 5.24
C GLN A 140 15.19 -5.03 6.18
N LEU A 141 13.87 -4.82 6.25
CA LEU A 141 12.94 -5.64 7.02
C LEU A 141 12.41 -6.85 6.22
N GLY A 142 12.85 -7.04 4.97
CA GLY A 142 12.34 -8.05 4.05
C GLY A 142 10.94 -7.72 3.50
N GLY A 143 10.54 -6.44 3.55
CA GLY A 143 9.23 -5.99 3.10
C GLY A 143 9.18 -5.65 1.62
N SER A 144 8.06 -5.98 0.98
CA SER A 144 7.73 -5.54 -0.37
C SER A 144 6.43 -4.74 -0.35
N GLY A 145 6.33 -3.74 -1.23
CA GLY A 145 5.15 -2.90 -1.38
C GLY A 145 5.48 -1.48 -1.83
N GLY A 146 4.58 -0.57 -1.53
CA GLY A 146 4.71 0.85 -1.82
C GLY A 146 3.77 1.70 -0.98
N LEU A 147 3.78 2.98 -1.26
CA LEU A 147 2.89 3.96 -0.64
C LEU A 147 2.55 5.07 -1.62
N ILE A 148 1.48 5.77 -1.31
CA ILE A 148 1.12 7.05 -1.92
C ILE A 148 1.15 8.13 -0.83
N ALA A 149 1.64 9.31 -1.17
CA ALA A 149 1.75 10.40 -0.23
C ALA A 149 1.52 11.77 -0.89
N VAL A 150 0.92 12.68 -0.13
CA VAL A 150 0.76 14.10 -0.47
C VAL A 150 1.19 14.94 0.73
N ASP A 151 2.08 15.91 0.52
CA ASP A 151 2.50 16.83 1.58
C ASP A 151 1.67 18.11 1.63
N ARG A 152 1.88 18.91 2.69
CA ARG A 152 1.18 20.19 2.91
C ARG A 152 1.43 21.25 1.83
N HIS A 153 2.41 21.04 0.96
CA HIS A 153 2.75 21.93 -0.15
C HIS A 153 2.15 21.43 -1.47
N GLY A 154 1.42 20.30 -1.44
CA GLY A 154 0.81 19.69 -2.62
C GLY A 154 1.79 18.84 -3.43
N ASN A 155 3.00 18.55 -2.92
CA ASN A 155 3.88 17.59 -3.61
C ASN A 155 3.29 16.19 -3.48
N ILE A 156 3.45 15.38 -4.52
CA ILE A 156 2.92 14.01 -4.61
C ILE A 156 4.07 13.02 -4.80
N ALA A 157 4.05 11.91 -4.06
CA ALA A 157 5.01 10.81 -4.22
C ALA A 157 4.27 9.46 -4.24
N LEU A 158 4.67 8.56 -5.15
CA LEU A 158 4.09 7.21 -5.27
C LEU A 158 5.17 6.11 -5.37
N PRO A 159 6.13 5.99 -4.43
CA PRO A 159 7.19 5.01 -4.52
C PRO A 159 6.72 3.59 -4.21
N PHE A 160 7.31 2.62 -4.91
CA PHE A 160 7.07 1.19 -4.71
C PHE A 160 8.35 0.41 -5.04
N ASN A 161 8.66 -0.58 -4.20
CA ASN A 161 9.78 -1.49 -4.41
C ASN A 161 9.35 -2.85 -5.00
N SER A 162 8.04 -3.06 -5.16
CA SER A 162 7.44 -4.18 -5.90
C SER A 162 7.66 -4.03 -7.41
N GLU A 163 7.30 -5.06 -8.18
CA GLU A 163 7.35 -5.05 -9.65
C GLU A 163 6.44 -3.95 -10.26
N GLY A 164 5.26 -3.78 -9.66
CA GLY A 164 4.31 -2.74 -10.02
C GLY A 164 3.45 -2.34 -8.82
N MET A 165 2.72 -1.24 -8.99
CA MET A 165 1.71 -0.72 -8.07
C MET A 165 0.62 -0.02 -8.87
N TYR A 166 -0.61 -0.54 -8.80
CA TYR A 166 -1.80 0.14 -9.33
C TYR A 166 -1.95 1.50 -8.67
N ARG A 167 -1.81 2.57 -9.46
CA ARG A 167 -1.78 3.94 -8.92
C ARG A 167 -2.30 4.95 -9.90
N GLY A 168 -2.77 6.08 -9.36
CA GLY A 168 -3.06 7.28 -10.12
C GLY A 168 -3.00 8.50 -9.22
N PHE A 169 -2.81 9.67 -9.83
CA PHE A 169 -2.84 10.96 -9.14
C PHE A 169 -3.32 12.06 -10.09
N GLY A 170 -3.73 13.19 -9.54
CA GLY A 170 -4.09 14.37 -10.34
C GLY A 170 -4.23 15.61 -9.46
N TYR A 171 -3.96 16.76 -10.06
CA TYR A 171 -4.29 18.06 -9.48
C TYR A 171 -5.69 18.49 -9.94
N VAL A 172 -6.37 19.29 -9.12
CA VAL A 172 -7.71 19.80 -9.47
C VAL A 172 -7.60 20.68 -10.73
N GLY A 173 -8.32 20.31 -11.77
CA GLY A 173 -8.34 21.02 -13.06
C GLY A 173 -7.41 20.44 -14.13
N ASP A 174 -6.51 19.53 -13.76
CA ASP A 174 -5.60 18.87 -14.68
C ASP A 174 -6.08 17.47 -15.07
N ALA A 175 -5.54 16.93 -16.16
CA ALA A 175 -5.76 15.53 -16.52
C ALA A 175 -5.05 14.59 -15.52
N PRO A 176 -5.69 13.48 -15.10
CA PRO A 176 -5.08 12.54 -14.18
C PRO A 176 -3.95 11.74 -14.85
N SER A 177 -2.98 11.34 -14.06
CA SER A 177 -1.96 10.36 -14.41
C SER A 177 -2.29 9.00 -13.80
N VAL A 178 -2.10 7.92 -14.56
CA VAL A 178 -2.29 6.55 -14.08
C VAL A 178 -1.10 5.67 -14.45
N GLY A 179 -0.81 4.66 -13.65
CA GLY A 179 0.28 3.73 -13.90
C GLY A 179 0.11 2.41 -13.14
N ILE A 180 0.75 1.37 -13.66
CA ILE A 180 0.81 0.05 -13.02
C ILE A 180 2.27 -0.33 -12.80
N TYR A 181 3.09 -0.31 -13.85
CA TYR A 181 4.51 -0.63 -13.75
C TYR A 181 5.40 0.62 -13.68
N ARG A 182 6.73 0.38 -13.76
CA ARG A 182 7.77 1.38 -13.97
C ARG A 182 7.75 1.90 -15.40
#